data_AF-A0A2N4YL74-F1
#
_entry.id   AF-A0A2N4YL74-F1
#
_cell.length_a   1.000
_cell.length_b   1.000
_cell.length_c   1.000
_cell.angle_alpha   90.00
_cell.angle_beta   90.00
_cell.angle_gamma   90.00
#
_symmetry.space_group_name_H-M   'P 1'
#
loop_
_entity.id
_entity.type
_entity.pdbx_description
1 polymer ?
#
loop_
_entity_poly.entity_id
_entity_poly.type
_entity_poly.pdbx_seq_one_letter_code
_entity_poly.pdbx_strand_id
1 'polypeptide(L)'
;MGKAADRAHRRAEAMAGFPLLRGCPASAVQRWLARADLLDEARRVDLAEAVSELVDSQEAEPMTQEALVAHAAARPVLQEVFRFGEPQERSARTIPVKLMARLLAEQGGFEAVARLFGFEGAQAEPPRPHLERWDEAVPVKPAALRKAVVAALIGRFGGAATTDGDLTRVIATVPEGRMVLDLIFAGPGRAPSRQMIHGFFLDRADGARVRPGSYEGLWRIGAEWDLITEANLDRSAAHLVRVTEARLALIAQD
;
A
#
# COMPACT_ATOMS: atom_id res chain seq x y z
N MET A 1 4.74 5.52 -20.36
CA MET A 1 4.62 4.25 -19.60
C MET A 1 3.18 3.78 -19.69
N GLY A 2 2.91 2.51 -19.46
CA GLY A 2 1.75 1.73 -19.86
C GLY A 2 0.36 2.20 -19.51
N LYS A 3 -0.03 3.36 -20.02
CA LYS A 3 -1.32 3.98 -19.71
C LYS A 3 -2.47 3.02 -20.03
N ALA A 4 -2.36 2.27 -21.13
CA ALA A 4 -3.37 1.30 -21.53
C ALA A 4 -3.40 0.07 -20.62
N ALA A 5 -2.23 -0.54 -20.33
CA ALA A 5 -2.12 -1.71 -19.46
C ALA A 5 -2.52 -1.37 -18.00
N ASP A 6 -2.02 -0.26 -17.45
CA ASP A 6 -2.35 0.23 -16.12
C ASP A 6 -3.86 0.57 -16.02
N ARG A 7 -4.45 1.23 -17.03
CA ARG A 7 -5.89 1.51 -17.06
C ARG A 7 -6.72 0.23 -17.13
N ALA A 8 -6.36 -0.71 -18.01
CA ALA A 8 -7.05 -2.01 -18.12
C ALA A 8 -6.96 -2.81 -16.81
N HIS A 9 -5.78 -2.82 -16.18
CA HIS A 9 -5.57 -3.46 -14.88
C HIS A 9 -6.41 -2.83 -13.78
N ARG A 10 -6.44 -1.49 -13.68
CA ARG A 10 -7.30 -0.81 -12.69
C ARG A 10 -8.76 -1.18 -12.87
N ARG A 11 -9.27 -1.22 -14.11
CA ARG A 11 -10.65 -1.66 -14.38
C ARG A 11 -10.90 -3.08 -13.88
N ALA A 12 -10.04 -4.03 -14.26
CA ALA A 12 -10.19 -5.43 -13.88
C ALA A 12 -10.12 -5.64 -12.36
N GLU A 13 -9.16 -4.99 -11.71
CA GLU A 13 -8.98 -5.00 -10.26
C GLU A 13 -10.20 -4.38 -9.54
N ALA A 14 -10.75 -3.28 -10.06
CA ALA A 14 -11.94 -2.63 -9.51
C ALA A 14 -13.21 -3.48 -9.65
N MET A 15 -13.42 -4.12 -10.81
CA MET A 15 -14.51 -5.08 -11.02
C MET A 15 -14.42 -6.24 -10.01
N ALA A 16 -13.22 -6.75 -9.79
CA ALA A 16 -12.94 -7.82 -8.84
C ALA A 16 -12.99 -7.38 -7.35
N GLY A 17 -13.22 -6.10 -7.07
CA GLY A 17 -13.28 -5.57 -5.70
C GLY A 17 -11.94 -5.44 -5.00
N PHE A 18 -10.89 -5.13 -5.77
CA PHE A 18 -9.53 -4.79 -5.32
C PHE A 18 -8.75 -5.91 -4.60
N PRO A 19 -8.71 -7.15 -5.13
CA PRO A 19 -8.09 -8.29 -4.45
C PRO A 19 -6.60 -8.12 -4.12
N LEU A 20 -5.81 -7.46 -4.98
CA LEU A 20 -4.40 -7.19 -4.69
C LEU A 20 -4.26 -6.08 -3.65
N LEU A 21 -5.01 -4.98 -3.74
CA LEU A 21 -4.96 -3.94 -2.70
C LEU A 21 -5.35 -4.48 -1.32
N ARG A 22 -6.38 -5.35 -1.24
CA ARG A 22 -6.79 -5.97 0.03
C ARG A 22 -5.70 -6.80 0.70
N GLY A 23 -4.70 -7.26 -0.04
CA GLY A 23 -3.56 -7.99 0.52
C GLY A 23 -2.47 -7.08 1.09
N CYS A 24 -2.46 -5.78 0.76
CA CYS A 24 -1.46 -4.82 1.25
C CYS A 24 -1.69 -4.49 2.73
N PRO A 25 -0.76 -4.86 3.65
CA PRO A 25 -0.88 -4.59 5.09
C PRO A 25 -0.56 -3.12 5.42
N ALA A 26 -1.40 -2.21 4.93
CA ALA A 26 -1.24 -0.77 5.02
C ALA A 26 -2.54 -0.09 5.47
N SER A 27 -2.46 0.70 6.54
CA SER A 27 -3.58 1.48 7.08
C SER A 27 -4.14 2.47 6.05
N ALA A 28 -3.28 3.03 5.18
CA ALA A 28 -3.69 3.89 4.08
C ALA A 28 -4.55 3.15 3.04
N VAL A 29 -4.20 1.89 2.74
CA VAL A 29 -4.99 1.04 1.84
C VAL A 29 -6.32 0.65 2.50
N GLN A 30 -6.32 0.29 3.78
CA GLN A 30 -7.54 -0.01 4.52
C GLN A 30 -8.51 1.18 4.57
N ARG A 31 -7.98 2.39 4.77
CA ARG A 31 -8.76 3.63 4.73
C ARG A 31 -9.39 3.86 3.35
N TRP A 32 -8.62 3.67 2.29
CA TRP A 32 -9.09 3.82 0.93
C TRP A 32 -10.17 2.78 0.58
N LEU A 33 -9.95 1.52 0.95
CA LEU A 33 -10.89 0.41 0.72
C LEU A 33 -12.19 0.58 1.51
N ALA A 34 -12.14 1.08 2.75
CA ALA A 34 -13.36 1.33 3.53
C ALA A 34 -14.34 2.28 2.83
N ARG A 35 -13.85 3.13 1.92
CA ARG A 35 -14.69 4.01 1.08
C ARG A 35 -15.01 3.40 -0.27
N ALA A 36 -14.02 2.80 -0.92
CA ALA A 36 -14.23 2.12 -2.20
C ALA A 36 -15.23 0.96 -2.09
N ASP A 37 -15.37 0.34 -0.91
CA ASP A 37 -16.32 -0.74 -0.63
C ASP A 37 -17.77 -0.28 -0.48
N LEU A 38 -18.01 1.03 -0.35
CA LEU A 38 -19.35 1.62 -0.37
C LEU A 38 -19.87 1.82 -1.79
N LEU A 39 -18.99 1.68 -2.79
CA LEU A 39 -19.32 1.80 -4.20
C LEU A 39 -19.80 0.44 -4.73
N ASP A 40 -20.85 0.46 -5.56
CA ASP A 40 -21.21 -0.69 -6.38
C ASP A 40 -20.14 -0.96 -7.46
N GLU A 41 -20.27 -2.08 -8.18
CA GLU A 41 -19.30 -2.47 -9.21
C GLU A 41 -19.09 -1.41 -10.29
N ALA A 42 -20.18 -0.80 -10.80
CA ALA A 42 -20.09 0.20 -11.86
C ALA A 42 -19.35 1.45 -11.37
N ARG A 43 -19.61 1.89 -10.14
CA ARG A 43 -18.94 3.04 -9.52
C ARG A 43 -17.47 2.75 -9.17
N ARG A 44 -17.11 1.50 -8.86
CA ARG A 44 -15.70 1.10 -8.71
C ARG A 44 -14.95 1.17 -10.05
N VAL A 45 -15.60 0.79 -11.15
CA VAL A 45 -15.01 0.96 -12.50
C VAL A 45 -14.86 2.44 -12.86
N ASP A 46 -15.85 3.27 -12.55
CA ASP A 46 -15.74 4.73 -12.72
C ASP A 46 -14.58 5.32 -11.90
N LEU A 47 -14.40 4.86 -10.65
CA LEU A 47 -13.24 5.22 -9.83
C LEU A 47 -11.91 4.86 -10.51
N ALA A 48 -11.80 3.66 -11.09
CA ALA A 48 -10.59 3.23 -11.80
C ALA A 48 -10.28 4.13 -13.01
N GLU A 49 -11.30 4.58 -13.74
CA GLU A 49 -11.14 5.54 -14.83
C GLU A 49 -10.71 6.91 -14.34
N ALA A 50 -11.41 7.42 -13.33
CA ALA A 50 -11.10 8.73 -12.75
C ALA A 50 -9.67 8.79 -12.19
N VAL A 51 -9.19 7.70 -11.56
CA VAL A 51 -7.79 7.59 -11.11
C VAL A 51 -6.83 7.56 -12.30
N SER A 52 -7.16 6.85 -13.37
CA SER A 52 -6.32 6.81 -14.58
C SER A 52 -6.20 8.18 -15.24
N GLU A 53 -7.30 8.92 -15.37
CA GLU A 53 -7.30 10.28 -15.91
C GLU A 53 -6.55 11.27 -15.02
N LEU A 54 -6.65 11.13 -13.70
CA LEU A 54 -5.87 11.92 -12.75
C LEU A 54 -4.37 11.67 -12.93
N VAL A 55 -3.94 10.41 -13.04
CA VAL A 55 -2.54 10.06 -13.29
C VAL A 55 -2.07 10.62 -14.63
N ASP A 56 -2.87 10.48 -15.69
CA ASP A 56 -2.56 11.01 -17.01
C ASP A 56 -2.37 12.53 -17.00
N SER A 57 -3.21 13.25 -16.24
CA SER A 57 -3.14 14.70 -16.10
C SER A 57 -1.87 15.15 -15.36
N GLN A 58 -1.50 14.47 -14.29
CA GLN A 58 -0.30 14.79 -13.51
C GLN A 58 1.02 14.46 -14.22
N GLU A 59 1.02 13.45 -15.08
CA GLU A 59 2.18 13.14 -15.92
C GLU A 59 2.33 14.14 -17.07
N ALA A 60 1.23 14.67 -17.60
CA ALA A 60 1.27 15.69 -18.63
C ALA A 60 1.79 17.03 -18.08
N GLU A 61 1.33 17.41 -16.88
CA GLU A 61 1.76 18.64 -16.21
C GLU A 61 1.77 18.47 -14.68
N PRO A 62 2.87 18.82 -13.98
CA PRO A 62 2.90 18.79 -12.52
C PRO A 62 1.79 19.68 -11.92
N MET A 63 0.84 19.07 -11.22
CA MET A 63 -0.27 19.79 -10.61
C MET A 63 0.08 20.34 -9.24
N THR A 64 -0.34 21.58 -8.96
CA THR A 64 -0.37 22.10 -7.58
C THR A 64 -1.41 21.36 -6.74
N GLN A 65 -1.33 21.48 -5.42
CA GLN A 65 -2.33 20.89 -4.52
C GLN A 65 -3.74 21.44 -4.79
N GLU A 66 -3.85 22.73 -5.10
CA GLU A 66 -5.12 23.38 -5.45
C GLU A 66 -5.71 22.82 -6.76
N ALA A 67 -4.86 22.66 -7.78
CA ALA A 67 -5.28 22.06 -9.05
C ALA A 67 -5.72 20.60 -8.87
N LEU A 68 -5.03 19.83 -8.03
CA LEU A 68 -5.41 18.47 -7.69
C LEU A 68 -6.79 18.40 -7.03
N VAL A 69 -7.05 19.27 -6.06
CA VAL A 69 -8.36 19.36 -5.38
C VAL A 69 -9.46 19.75 -6.37
N ALA A 70 -9.22 20.74 -7.23
CA ALA A 70 -10.19 21.15 -8.25
C ALA A 70 -10.51 20.03 -9.26
N HIS A 71 -9.47 19.30 -9.68
CA HIS A 71 -9.61 18.16 -10.60
C HIS A 71 -10.37 16.99 -9.97
N ALA A 72 -10.17 16.74 -8.68
CA ALA A 72 -10.92 15.75 -7.93
C ALA A 72 -12.37 16.18 -7.68
N ALA A 73 -12.62 17.47 -7.41
CA ALA A 73 -13.96 18.02 -7.25
C ALA A 73 -14.81 17.88 -8.52
N ALA A 74 -14.19 17.93 -9.70
CA ALA A 74 -14.86 17.69 -10.98
C ALA A 74 -15.26 16.21 -11.21
N ARG A 75 -14.76 15.28 -10.40
CA ARG A 75 -15.08 13.84 -10.47
C ARG A 75 -15.58 13.33 -9.12
N PRO A 76 -16.91 13.30 -8.90
CA PRO A 76 -17.49 12.99 -7.59
C PRO A 76 -16.97 11.70 -6.94
N VAL A 77 -16.70 10.66 -7.74
CA VAL A 77 -16.18 9.37 -7.25
C VAL A 77 -14.77 9.49 -6.63
N LEU A 78 -13.92 10.40 -7.14
CA LEU A 78 -12.62 10.68 -6.53
C LEU A 78 -12.79 11.39 -5.19
N GLN A 79 -13.70 12.36 -5.10
CA GLN A 79 -13.93 13.08 -3.85
C GLN A 79 -14.52 12.17 -2.77
N GLU A 80 -15.42 11.25 -3.12
CA GLU A 80 -16.01 10.30 -2.16
C GLU A 80 -14.96 9.36 -1.55
N VAL A 81 -13.98 8.92 -2.34
CA VAL A 81 -12.97 7.95 -1.90
C VAL A 81 -11.74 8.61 -1.28
N PHE A 82 -11.18 9.62 -1.94
CA PHE A 82 -9.96 10.30 -1.48
C PHE A 82 -10.23 11.43 -0.49
N ARG A 83 -11.45 11.98 -0.47
CA ARG A 83 -11.90 13.06 0.42
C ARG A 83 -10.90 14.20 0.52
N PHE A 84 -10.46 14.71 -0.63
CA PHE A 84 -9.46 15.78 -0.69
C PHE A 84 -9.96 17.00 0.12
N GLY A 85 -9.15 17.44 1.08
CA GLY A 85 -9.45 18.60 1.92
C GLY A 85 -10.41 18.35 3.09
N GLU A 86 -10.87 17.12 3.30
CA GLU A 86 -11.81 16.81 4.40
C GLU A 86 -11.11 16.11 5.58
N PRO A 87 -11.66 16.23 6.81
CA PRO A 87 -11.13 15.52 7.97
C PRO A 87 -11.17 14.00 7.77
N GLN A 88 -10.06 13.36 8.13
CA GLN A 88 -9.93 11.91 8.08
C GLN A 88 -10.95 11.24 9.01
N GLU A 89 -11.60 10.19 8.49
CA GLU A 89 -12.45 9.32 9.32
C GLU A 89 -11.64 8.70 10.45
N ARG A 90 -12.22 8.72 11.65
CA ARG A 90 -11.67 8.07 12.83
C ARG A 90 -12.13 6.61 12.85
N SER A 91 -11.19 5.70 12.64
CA SER A 91 -11.46 4.25 12.71
C SER A 91 -10.24 3.52 13.24
N ALA A 92 -10.45 2.57 14.14
CA ALA A 92 -9.39 1.74 14.70
C ALA A 92 -8.64 0.95 13.60
N ARG A 93 -9.33 0.61 12.50
CA ARG A 93 -8.75 -0.07 11.33
C ARG A 93 -7.66 0.73 10.62
N THR A 94 -7.63 2.03 10.84
CA THR A 94 -6.66 2.95 10.21
C THR A 94 -5.50 3.31 11.14
N ILE A 95 -5.45 2.73 12.35
CA ILE A 95 -4.37 2.93 13.30
C ILE A 95 -3.21 1.98 12.96
N PRO A 96 -1.98 2.49 12.78
CA PRO A 96 -0.79 1.65 12.57
C PRO A 96 -0.59 0.65 13.70
N VAL A 97 -0.16 -0.58 13.40
CA VAL A 97 -0.08 -1.67 14.38
C VAL A 97 0.85 -1.35 15.54
N LYS A 98 1.97 -0.64 15.29
CA LYS A 98 2.89 -0.20 16.36
C LYS A 98 2.22 0.73 17.37
N LEU A 99 1.36 1.61 16.89
CA LEU A 99 0.61 2.52 17.76
C LEU A 99 -0.50 1.76 18.49
N MET A 100 -1.25 0.92 17.78
CA MET A 100 -2.28 0.08 18.39
C MET A 100 -1.71 -0.82 19.49
N ALA A 101 -0.59 -1.50 19.25
CA ALA A 101 0.08 -2.34 20.23
C ALA A 101 0.44 -1.59 21.53
N ARG A 102 0.89 -0.34 21.41
CA ARG A 102 1.18 0.53 22.57
C ARG A 102 -0.10 0.89 23.32
N LEU A 103 -1.15 1.26 22.59
CA LEU A 103 -2.45 1.61 23.17
C LEU A 103 -3.08 0.41 23.90
N LEU A 104 -2.92 -0.80 23.37
CA LEU A 104 -3.44 -2.04 23.98
C LEU A 104 -2.68 -2.46 25.24
N ALA A 105 -1.44 -2.01 25.42
CA ALA A 105 -0.64 -2.30 26.61
C ALA A 105 -1.06 -1.44 27.83
N GLU A 106 -1.87 -0.40 27.60
CA GLU A 106 -2.42 0.44 28.67
C GLU A 106 -3.51 -0.29 29.47
N GLN A 107 -3.77 0.18 30.70
CA GLN A 107 -4.79 -0.40 31.57
C GLN A 107 -6.19 -0.34 30.92
N GLY A 108 -6.86 -1.48 30.83
CA GLY A 108 -8.19 -1.60 30.21
C GLY A 108 -8.17 -1.97 28.72
N GLY A 109 -6.99 -2.15 28.12
CA GLY A 109 -6.83 -2.70 26.76
C GLY A 109 -7.65 -1.95 25.70
N PHE A 110 -8.20 -2.68 24.72
CA PHE A 110 -8.92 -2.06 23.61
C PHE A 110 -10.20 -1.32 24.05
N GLU A 111 -10.89 -1.78 25.11
CA GLU A 111 -12.12 -1.12 25.57
C GLU A 111 -11.87 0.32 26.04
N ALA A 112 -10.76 0.55 26.75
CA ALA A 112 -10.34 1.89 27.16
C ALA A 112 -9.98 2.76 25.94
N VAL A 113 -9.29 2.19 24.95
CA VAL A 113 -8.93 2.87 23.69
C VAL A 113 -10.19 3.25 22.91
N ALA A 114 -11.11 2.31 22.71
CA ALA A 114 -12.36 2.53 21.99
C ALA A 114 -13.17 3.66 22.63
N ARG A 115 -13.25 3.69 23.97
CA ARG A 115 -13.90 4.78 24.71
C ARG A 115 -13.19 6.13 24.54
N LEU A 116 -11.86 6.15 24.63
CA LEU A 116 -11.06 7.38 24.51
C LEU A 116 -11.19 8.02 23.12
N PHE A 117 -11.20 7.20 22.07
CA PHE A 117 -11.25 7.68 20.69
C PHE A 117 -12.67 7.74 20.12
N GLY A 118 -13.67 7.23 20.85
CA GLY A 118 -15.07 7.18 20.42
C GLY A 118 -15.31 6.20 19.27
N PHE A 119 -14.62 5.05 19.27
CA PHE A 119 -14.84 4.02 18.26
C PHE A 119 -16.09 3.20 18.59
N GLU A 120 -17.03 3.14 17.65
CA GLU A 120 -18.29 2.41 17.78
C GLU A 120 -18.54 1.48 16.58
N GLY A 121 -19.22 0.36 16.82
CA GLY A 121 -19.60 -0.60 15.78
C GLY A 121 -18.42 -1.02 14.89
N ALA A 122 -18.61 -0.91 13.57
CA ALA A 122 -17.60 -1.28 12.58
C ALA A 122 -16.28 -0.50 12.68
N GLN A 123 -16.28 0.69 13.28
CA GLN A 123 -15.05 1.49 13.47
C GLN A 123 -14.14 0.92 14.56
N ALA A 124 -14.69 0.09 15.46
CA ALA A 124 -13.97 -0.57 16.54
C ALA A 124 -13.43 -1.95 16.14
N GLU A 125 -13.80 -2.46 14.97
CA GLU A 125 -13.37 -3.77 14.51
C GLU A 125 -11.90 -3.76 14.03
N PRO A 126 -11.18 -4.87 14.18
CA PRO A 126 -9.81 -5.00 13.68
C PRO A 126 -9.76 -4.94 12.14
N PRO A 127 -8.63 -4.48 11.55
CA PRO A 127 -8.45 -4.38 10.10
C PRO A 127 -8.24 -5.77 9.47
N ARG A 128 -9.33 -6.51 9.26
CA ARG A 128 -9.32 -7.76 8.50
C ARG A 128 -8.94 -7.52 7.03
N PRO A 129 -8.19 -8.45 6.39
CA PRO A 129 -7.72 -9.74 6.92
C PRO A 129 -6.37 -9.66 7.64
N HIS A 130 -5.79 -8.47 7.81
CA HIS A 130 -4.44 -8.33 8.37
C HIS A 130 -4.38 -8.59 9.86
N LEU A 131 -5.49 -8.33 10.56
CA LEU A 131 -5.67 -8.58 11.97
C LEU A 131 -7.09 -9.15 12.20
N GLU A 132 -7.20 -10.36 12.73
CA GLU A 132 -8.52 -10.96 13.01
C GLU A 132 -9.08 -10.52 14.36
N ARG A 133 -8.17 -10.26 15.31
CA ARG A 133 -8.46 -9.90 16.70
C ARG A 133 -7.39 -8.93 17.23
N TRP A 134 -7.76 -8.05 18.16
CA TRP A 134 -6.82 -7.04 18.68
C TRP A 134 -5.65 -7.61 19.49
N ASP A 135 -5.78 -8.80 20.09
CA ASP A 135 -4.69 -9.50 20.78
C ASP A 135 -3.55 -9.94 19.83
N GLU A 136 -3.83 -10.04 18.53
CA GLU A 136 -2.83 -10.32 17.48
C GLU A 136 -2.05 -9.08 17.05
N ALA A 137 -2.34 -7.90 17.60
CA ALA A 137 -1.68 -6.63 17.25
C ALA A 137 -0.26 -6.55 17.85
N VAL A 138 0.52 -7.60 17.67
CA VAL A 138 1.93 -7.70 18.06
C VAL A 138 2.77 -7.35 16.83
N PRO A 139 3.41 -6.16 16.79
CA PRO A 139 4.18 -5.74 15.64
C PRO A 139 5.39 -6.64 15.45
N VAL A 140 5.64 -7.08 14.23
CA VAL A 140 6.85 -7.84 13.93
C VAL A 140 8.11 -7.00 14.18
N LYS A 141 9.15 -7.62 14.74
CA LYS A 141 10.47 -7.00 14.92
C LYS A 141 11.11 -6.63 13.57
N PRO A 142 11.75 -5.45 13.41
CA PRO A 142 12.30 -5.02 12.13
C PRO A 142 13.27 -6.02 11.47
N ALA A 143 14.11 -6.70 12.26
CA ALA A 143 15.05 -7.71 11.75
C ALA A 143 14.34 -8.95 11.19
N ALA A 144 13.27 -9.41 11.86
CA ALA A 144 12.47 -10.54 11.39
C ALA A 144 11.69 -10.16 10.11
N LEU A 145 11.12 -8.95 10.08
CA LEU A 145 10.46 -8.40 8.90
C LEU A 145 11.41 -8.34 7.69
N ARG A 146 12.58 -7.71 7.88
CA ARG A 146 13.60 -7.61 6.84
C ARG A 146 14.01 -8.98 6.33
N LYS A 147 14.29 -9.93 7.22
CA LYS A 147 14.69 -11.30 6.85
C LYS A 147 13.63 -11.98 5.99
N ALA A 148 12.37 -11.98 6.44
CA ALA A 148 11.28 -12.65 5.72
C ALA A 148 11.01 -12.02 4.34
N VAL A 149 10.93 -10.68 4.28
CA VAL A 149 10.69 -9.95 3.02
C VAL A 149 11.82 -10.17 2.02
N VAL A 150 13.07 -10.00 2.45
CA VAL A 150 14.24 -10.18 1.57
C VAL A 150 14.34 -11.63 1.09
N ALA A 151 14.11 -12.60 1.99
CA ALA A 151 14.12 -14.02 1.62
C ALA A 151 13.01 -14.35 0.60
N ALA A 152 11.79 -13.83 0.76
CA ALA A 152 10.69 -14.04 -0.18
C ALA A 152 11.01 -13.45 -1.56
N LEU A 153 11.55 -12.22 -1.60
CA LEU A 153 11.92 -11.55 -2.85
C LEU A 153 13.07 -12.26 -3.58
N ILE A 154 14.16 -12.59 -2.88
CA ILE A 154 15.28 -13.35 -3.46
C ILE A 154 14.81 -14.75 -3.88
N GLY A 155 13.99 -15.40 -3.07
CA GLY A 155 13.44 -16.71 -3.39
C GLY A 155 12.60 -16.70 -4.67
N ARG A 156 11.87 -15.62 -4.93
CA ARG A 156 11.04 -15.50 -6.15
C ARG A 156 11.81 -15.02 -7.38
N PHE A 157 12.59 -13.95 -7.23
CA PHE A 157 13.21 -13.23 -8.34
C PHE A 157 14.68 -13.60 -8.55
N GLY A 158 15.27 -14.37 -7.63
CA GLY A 158 16.71 -14.60 -7.59
C GLY A 158 17.47 -13.33 -7.18
N GLY A 159 18.75 -13.28 -7.52
CA GLY A 159 19.59 -12.10 -7.32
C GLY A 159 20.20 -12.00 -5.92
N ALA A 160 20.51 -10.77 -5.51
CA ALA A 160 21.19 -10.46 -4.26
C ALA A 160 20.62 -9.22 -3.59
N ALA A 161 20.78 -9.13 -2.27
CA ALA A 161 20.44 -7.94 -1.50
C ALA A 161 21.70 -7.23 -1.00
N THR A 162 21.70 -5.91 -1.07
CA THR A 162 22.67 -5.05 -0.38
C THR A 162 21.94 -4.24 0.69
N THR A 163 22.61 -3.95 1.80
CA THR A 163 22.03 -3.23 2.93
C THR A 163 22.90 -2.03 3.27
N ASP A 164 22.26 -0.87 3.43
CA ASP A 164 22.87 0.37 3.90
C ASP A 164 21.92 1.02 4.92
N GLY A 165 22.21 0.84 6.21
CA GLY A 165 21.35 1.25 7.32
C GLY A 165 19.92 0.70 7.23
N ASP A 166 18.94 1.60 7.18
CA ASP A 166 17.51 1.27 7.08
C ASP A 166 17.11 0.80 5.68
N LEU A 167 17.91 1.11 4.65
CA LEU A 167 17.68 0.71 3.27
C LEU A 167 18.23 -0.70 3.02
N THR A 168 17.40 -1.56 2.44
CA THR A 168 17.81 -2.80 1.78
C THR A 168 17.42 -2.71 0.32
N ARG A 169 18.36 -2.98 -0.57
CA ARG A 169 18.14 -3.01 -2.00
C ARG A 169 18.23 -4.45 -2.50
N VAL A 170 17.16 -4.97 -3.06
CA VAL A 170 17.15 -6.28 -3.76
C VAL A 170 17.36 -6.03 -5.25
N ILE A 171 18.38 -6.64 -5.83
CA ILE A 171 18.73 -6.51 -7.24
C ILE A 171 18.59 -7.88 -7.89
N ALA A 172 17.74 -7.96 -8.92
CA ALA A 172 17.47 -9.19 -9.64
C ALA A 172 17.44 -8.95 -11.16
N THR A 173 17.87 -9.96 -11.92
CA THR A 173 17.66 -9.98 -13.36
C THR A 173 16.30 -10.64 -13.64
N VAL A 174 15.42 -9.89 -14.30
CA VAL A 174 14.09 -10.33 -14.73
C VAL A 174 14.01 -10.28 -16.26
N PRO A 175 13.02 -10.91 -16.92
CA PRO A 175 12.93 -10.91 -18.38
C PRO A 175 12.97 -9.51 -19.01
N GLU A 176 12.43 -8.51 -18.31
CA GLU A 176 12.34 -7.12 -18.78
C GLU A 176 13.62 -6.29 -18.54
N GLY A 177 14.62 -6.85 -17.84
CA GLY A 177 15.89 -6.17 -17.54
C GLY A 177 16.37 -6.37 -16.11
N ARG A 178 17.03 -5.37 -15.54
CA ARG A 178 17.51 -5.42 -14.14
C ARG A 178 16.53 -4.68 -13.23
N MET A 179 15.82 -5.44 -12.41
CA MET A 179 14.96 -4.90 -11.36
C MET A 179 15.79 -4.50 -10.14
N VAL A 180 15.45 -3.34 -9.57
CA VAL A 180 16.00 -2.86 -8.31
C VAL A 180 14.85 -2.47 -7.37
N LEU A 181 14.67 -3.25 -6.30
CA LEU A 181 13.66 -3.03 -5.26
C LEU A 181 14.29 -2.37 -4.04
N ASP A 182 13.89 -1.13 -3.75
CA ASP A 182 14.32 -0.40 -2.56
C ASP A 182 13.32 -0.61 -1.42
N LEU A 183 13.82 -1.10 -0.28
CA LEU A 183 13.05 -1.41 0.92
C LEU A 183 13.61 -0.61 2.10
N ILE A 184 12.83 0.30 2.66
CA ILE A 184 13.24 1.09 3.83
C ILE A 184 12.49 0.55 5.04
N PHE A 185 13.19 -0.18 5.90
CA PHE A 185 12.63 -0.70 7.15
C PHE A 185 12.75 0.35 8.25
N ALA A 186 11.74 0.46 9.10
CA ALA A 186 11.79 1.41 10.21
C ALA A 186 12.93 1.06 11.19
N GLY A 187 13.94 1.93 11.25
CA GLY A 187 15.05 1.84 12.19
C GLY A 187 14.66 2.22 13.64
N PRO A 188 15.58 2.00 14.60
CA PRO A 188 15.40 2.46 15.97
C PRO A 188 15.23 3.99 16.01
N GLY A 189 14.13 4.48 16.60
CA GLY A 189 13.92 5.91 16.84
C GLY A 189 13.38 6.75 15.67
N ARG A 190 13.15 6.18 14.48
CA ARG A 190 12.51 6.89 13.34
C ARG A 190 11.05 6.47 13.16
N ALA A 191 10.20 7.46 12.81
CA ALA A 191 8.79 7.36 12.41
C ALA A 191 7.98 6.26 13.15
N PRO A 192 7.35 6.57 14.30
CA PRO A 192 6.80 5.56 15.21
C PRO A 192 5.67 4.68 14.63
N SER A 193 5.06 5.07 13.52
CA SER A 193 3.91 4.39 12.92
C SER A 193 4.27 3.31 11.90
N ARG A 194 5.11 3.61 10.90
CA ARG A 194 5.36 2.72 9.75
C ARG A 194 6.38 1.61 10.05
N GLN A 195 6.29 0.50 9.33
CA GLN A 195 7.19 -0.66 9.46
C GLN A 195 8.12 -0.80 8.27
N MET A 196 7.61 -0.57 7.06
CA MET A 196 8.37 -0.67 5.82
C MET A 196 7.83 0.34 4.79
N ILE A 197 8.72 0.91 3.99
CA ILE A 197 8.39 1.59 2.74
C ILE A 197 9.04 0.80 1.61
N HIS A 198 8.36 0.66 0.49
CA HIS A 198 8.94 -0.02 -0.67
C HIS A 198 8.72 0.77 -1.96
N GLY A 199 9.54 0.50 -2.95
CA GLY A 199 9.38 1.00 -4.30
C GLY A 199 10.45 0.38 -5.18
N PHE A 200 10.23 0.38 -6.49
CA PHE A 200 11.22 -0.19 -7.38
C PHE A 200 11.35 0.56 -8.69
N PHE A 201 12.48 0.28 -9.35
CA PHE A 201 12.77 0.70 -10.71
C PHE A 201 13.34 -0.46 -11.52
N LEU A 202 13.22 -0.33 -12.84
CA LEU A 202 13.69 -1.29 -13.81
C LEU A 202 14.68 -0.60 -14.74
N ASP A 203 15.92 -1.09 -14.79
CA ASP A 203 16.88 -0.75 -15.84
C ASP A 203 16.63 -1.73 -17.01
N ARG A 204 15.95 -1.29 -18.06
CA ARG A 204 15.60 -2.12 -19.24
C ARG A 204 16.85 -2.44 -20.07
N ALA A 205 16.76 -3.49 -20.89
CA ALA A 205 17.86 -3.93 -21.76
C ALA A 205 18.27 -2.87 -22.82
N ASP A 206 17.36 -1.98 -23.18
CA ASP A 206 17.58 -0.83 -24.08
C ASP A 206 18.31 0.35 -23.40
N GLY A 207 18.64 0.22 -22.10
CA GLY A 207 19.29 1.27 -21.31
C GLY A 207 18.33 2.27 -20.68
N ALA A 208 17.02 2.18 -20.94
CA ALA A 208 16.03 3.04 -20.32
C ALA A 208 15.79 2.66 -18.85
N ARG A 209 15.73 3.66 -17.96
CA ARG A 209 15.29 3.47 -16.57
C ARG A 209 13.82 3.81 -16.44
N VAL A 210 13.02 2.80 -16.08
CA VAL A 210 11.60 2.94 -15.76
C VAL A 210 11.44 3.01 -14.24
N ARG A 211 10.70 4.00 -13.73
CA ARG A 211 10.38 4.14 -12.29
C ARG A 211 8.89 3.88 -12.06
N PRO A 212 8.43 2.61 -12.11
CA PRO A 212 7.03 2.23 -11.92
C PRO A 212 6.51 2.48 -10.51
N GLY A 213 7.40 2.72 -9.53
CA GLY A 213 7.01 2.98 -8.15
C GLY A 213 6.61 1.70 -7.44
N SER A 214 5.43 1.69 -6.81
CA SER A 214 4.85 0.54 -6.14
C SER A 214 3.48 0.18 -6.75
N TYR A 215 2.91 -0.95 -6.36
CA TYR A 215 1.57 -1.32 -6.77
C TYR A 215 0.50 -0.39 -6.21
N GLU A 216 0.60 -0.03 -4.94
CA GLU A 216 -0.27 0.94 -4.27
C GLU A 216 -0.25 2.30 -4.98
N GLY A 217 0.91 2.67 -5.55
CA GLY A 217 1.09 3.86 -6.36
C GLY A 217 0.19 3.93 -7.59
N LEU A 218 -0.23 2.78 -8.17
CA LEU A 218 -1.24 2.74 -9.24
C LEU A 218 -2.55 3.39 -8.81
N TRP A 219 -2.86 3.34 -7.52
CA TRP A 219 -4.09 3.82 -6.91
C TRP A 219 -3.88 5.13 -6.16
N ARG A 220 -2.74 5.81 -6.37
CA ARG A 220 -2.36 7.04 -5.65
C ARG A 220 -2.26 6.85 -4.14
N ILE A 221 -1.96 5.63 -3.70
CA ILE A 221 -1.74 5.30 -2.29
C ILE A 221 -0.23 5.16 -2.06
N GLY A 222 0.26 5.64 -0.92
CA GLY A 222 1.67 5.51 -0.53
C GLY A 222 2.05 4.05 -0.28
N ALA A 223 3.27 3.69 -0.65
CA ALA A 223 3.84 2.34 -0.49
C ALA A 223 4.34 2.05 0.94
N GLU A 224 3.58 2.48 1.95
CA GLU A 224 3.94 2.38 3.35
C GLU A 224 3.15 1.26 4.02
N TRP A 225 3.84 0.24 4.52
CA TRP A 225 3.24 -0.88 5.23
C TRP A 225 3.44 -0.72 6.73
N ASP A 226 2.35 -0.87 7.48
CA ASP A 226 2.26 -0.56 8.90
C ASP A 226 1.23 -1.41 9.67
N LEU A 227 0.69 -2.46 9.04
CA LEU A 227 -0.21 -3.44 9.65
C LEU A 227 0.40 -4.86 9.72
N ILE A 228 1.72 -4.97 9.76
CA ILE A 228 2.42 -6.26 9.78
C ILE A 228 2.61 -6.74 11.23
N THR A 229 2.02 -7.88 11.55
CA THR A 229 2.11 -8.56 12.85
C THR A 229 3.00 -9.79 12.75
N GLU A 230 3.37 -10.36 13.89
CA GLU A 230 4.01 -11.69 13.90
C GLU A 230 3.13 -12.76 13.25
N ALA A 231 1.81 -12.68 13.43
CA ALA A 231 0.85 -13.63 12.87
C ALA A 231 0.67 -13.52 11.34
N ASN A 232 1.05 -12.38 10.74
CA ASN A 232 0.82 -12.13 9.32
C ASN A 232 2.10 -11.95 8.49
N LEU A 233 3.26 -12.08 9.11
CA LEU A 233 4.55 -11.81 8.48
C LEU A 233 4.73 -12.54 7.14
N ASP A 234 4.53 -13.85 7.12
CA ASP A 234 4.79 -14.67 5.92
C ASP A 234 3.82 -14.34 4.79
N ARG A 235 2.53 -14.14 5.11
CA ARG A 235 1.53 -13.74 4.09
C ARG A 235 1.81 -12.34 3.55
N SER A 236 2.29 -11.43 4.39
CA SER A 236 2.68 -10.07 3.97
C SER A 236 3.92 -10.11 3.06
N ALA A 237 4.95 -10.87 3.42
CA ALA A 237 6.14 -11.04 2.57
C ALA A 237 5.79 -11.68 1.21
N ALA A 238 4.98 -12.74 1.20
CA ALA A 238 4.49 -13.36 -0.03
C ALA A 238 3.58 -12.41 -0.84
N HIS A 239 2.83 -11.54 -0.18
CA HIS A 239 2.03 -10.54 -0.89
C HIS A 239 2.88 -9.46 -1.56
N LEU A 240 4.00 -9.06 -0.96
CA LEU A 240 4.91 -8.09 -1.59
C LEU A 240 5.45 -8.61 -2.93
N VAL A 241 5.77 -9.91 -2.95
CA VAL A 241 6.16 -10.62 -4.17
C VAL A 241 5.06 -10.50 -5.23
N ARG A 242 3.82 -10.86 -4.90
CA ARG A 242 2.69 -10.81 -5.84
C ARG A 242 2.44 -9.43 -6.43
N VAL A 243 2.48 -8.38 -5.60
CA VAL A 243 2.25 -7.00 -6.10
C VAL A 243 3.44 -6.48 -6.92
N THR A 244 4.66 -6.97 -6.65
CA THR A 244 5.83 -6.69 -7.49
C THR A 244 5.70 -7.37 -8.85
N GLU A 245 5.31 -8.65 -8.88
CA GLU A 245 5.04 -9.39 -10.12
C GLU A 245 3.95 -8.71 -10.95
N ALA A 246 2.85 -8.29 -10.32
CA ALA A 246 1.79 -7.55 -10.99
C ALA A 246 2.32 -6.27 -11.64
N ARG A 247 3.17 -5.50 -10.95
CA ARG A 247 3.78 -4.30 -11.55
C ARG A 247 4.76 -4.63 -12.68
N LEU A 248 5.58 -5.66 -12.55
CA LEU A 248 6.47 -6.10 -13.64
C LEU A 248 5.67 -6.52 -14.88
N ALA A 249 4.60 -7.28 -14.71
CA ALA A 249 3.76 -7.74 -15.81
C ALA A 249 3.11 -6.58 -16.58
N LEU A 250 2.76 -5.49 -15.88
CA LEU A 250 2.23 -4.28 -16.52
C LEU A 250 3.31 -3.54 -17.31
N ILE A 251 4.53 -3.46 -16.79
CA ILE A 251 5.66 -2.85 -17.50
C ILE A 251 6.06 -3.67 -18.73
N ALA A 252 5.89 -4.99 -18.70
CA ALA A 252 6.22 -5.89 -19.81
C ALA A 252 5.25 -5.73 -21.00
N GLN A 253 4.06 -5.16 -20.77
CA GLN A 253 3.07 -4.89 -21.82
C GLN A 253 3.33 -3.55 -22.55
N ASP A 254 4.41 -2.85 -22.19
CA ASP A 254 4.83 -1.54 -22.71
C ASP A 254 6.11 -1.56 -23.54
#